data_AF-A0A0Q8P974-F1
#
_entry.id   AF-A0A0Q8P974-F1
#
_cell.length_a   1.000
_cell.length_b   1.000
_cell.length_c   1.000
_cell.angle_alpha   90.00
_cell.angle_beta   90.00
_cell.angle_gamma   90.00
#
_symmetry.space_group_name_H-M   'P 1'
#
loop_
_entity.id
_entity.type
_entity.pdbx_description
1 polymer ?
#
loop_
_entity_poly.entity_id
_entity_poly.type
_entity_poly.pdbx_seq_one_letter_code
_entity_poly.pdbx_strand_id
1 'polypeptide(L)'
;MADNADLVCFRCKLVLPLGWFWNIADPRVLFLPSGPRHEDPVATQAVWRFLAEHVYHPIELLGENSPRHSDIDDDFTTVDDENRTGEPTLAEYAGEWAGRRLALTPRPLCEAIRAIATAAEDGCYHARHTLTPEDHRALRTLDDALDWPEPAGRPVTDDDVARRIARLHRRLDILDSAAPLATTPAVVTFIAESSQVLAPARELTLAALTSERDDYAPPALFDAERAIGLVRYTAWLVLP
;
A
#
# COMPACT_ATOMS: atom_id res chain seq x y z
N MET A 1 7.34 0.03 32.57
CA MET A 1 7.58 -1.10 31.66
C MET A 1 7.99 -0.52 30.32
N ALA A 2 9.13 -0.98 29.77
CA ALA A 2 9.51 -0.66 28.41
C ALA A 2 8.77 -1.62 27.45
N ASP A 3 8.49 -1.16 26.25
CA ASP A 3 7.94 -1.96 25.15
C ASP A 3 8.69 -1.58 23.87
N ASN A 4 8.67 -2.47 22.88
CA ASN A 4 9.18 -2.19 21.55
C ASN A 4 8.09 -1.56 20.70
N ALA A 5 8.47 -0.89 19.63
CA ALA A 5 7.56 -0.43 18.61
C ALA A 5 8.09 -0.87 17.26
N ASP A 6 7.24 -1.45 16.44
CA ASP A 6 7.58 -1.99 15.12
C ASP A 6 6.55 -1.51 14.10
N LEU A 7 7.02 -1.06 12.94
CA LEU A 7 6.16 -0.94 11.76
C LEU A 7 6.15 -2.28 11.03
N VAL A 8 4.97 -2.87 10.92
CA VAL A 8 4.79 -4.20 10.34
C VAL A 8 3.93 -4.12 9.11
N CYS A 9 4.42 -4.65 7.99
CA CYS A 9 3.64 -4.90 6.81
C CYS A 9 3.43 -6.41 6.62
N PHE A 10 2.30 -6.92 7.07
CA PHE A 10 1.93 -8.34 6.96
C PHE A 10 1.88 -8.86 5.52
N ARG A 11 1.60 -7.97 4.55
CA ARG A 11 1.58 -8.32 3.13
C ARG A 11 2.98 -8.57 2.57
N CYS A 12 3.93 -7.71 2.91
CA CYS A 12 5.32 -7.81 2.46
C CYS A 12 6.15 -8.72 3.36
N LYS A 13 5.59 -9.17 4.48
CA LYS A 13 6.28 -9.85 5.57
C LYS A 13 7.55 -9.09 5.97
N LEU A 14 7.41 -7.78 6.19
CA LEU A 14 8.51 -6.89 6.55
C LEU A 14 8.23 -6.23 7.90
N VAL A 15 9.21 -6.28 8.79
CA VAL A 15 9.22 -5.59 10.08
C VAL A 15 10.33 -4.54 10.04
N LEU A 16 9.98 -3.29 10.35
CA LEU A 16 10.94 -2.22 10.61
C LEU A 16 10.88 -1.85 12.10
N PRO A 17 11.87 -2.26 12.89
CA PRO A 17 11.95 -1.88 14.29
C PRO A 17 12.06 -0.37 14.44
N LEU A 18 11.15 0.17 15.25
CA LEU A 18 11.15 1.57 15.65
C LEU A 18 11.99 1.84 16.91
N GLY A 19 12.38 0.79 17.63
CA GLY A 19 13.10 0.88 18.90
C GLY A 19 12.16 0.78 20.09
N TRP A 20 12.65 1.07 21.29
CA TRP A 20 11.87 0.93 22.52
C TRP A 20 11.35 2.26 23.06
N PHE A 21 10.29 2.20 23.84
CA PHE A 21 9.75 3.33 24.58
C PHE A 21 9.30 2.90 25.97
N TRP A 22 9.23 3.85 26.91
CA TRP A 22 8.69 3.61 28.24
C TRP A 22 7.22 4.00 28.30
N ASN A 23 6.35 3.06 28.65
CA ASN A 23 4.89 3.25 28.71
C ASN A 23 4.42 4.36 29.66
N ILE A 24 5.30 4.80 30.57
CA ILE A 24 5.02 5.78 31.63
C ILE A 24 5.53 7.20 31.33
N ALA A 25 6.22 7.41 30.20
CA ALA A 25 6.72 8.73 29.81
C ALA A 25 5.69 9.52 29.00
N ASP A 26 5.60 10.84 29.23
CA ASP A 26 4.82 11.77 28.42
C ASP A 26 5.66 13.04 28.12
N PRO A 27 5.98 13.33 26.84
CA PRO A 27 5.63 12.55 25.64
C PRO A 27 6.37 11.21 25.58
N ARG A 28 5.77 10.23 24.89
CA ARG A 28 6.47 8.97 24.56
C ARG A 28 7.49 9.23 23.48
N VAL A 29 8.74 8.87 23.75
CA VAL A 29 9.86 8.98 22.82
C VAL A 29 10.41 7.59 22.54
N LEU A 30 10.70 7.33 21.26
CA LEU A 30 11.34 6.10 20.80
C LEU A 30 12.87 6.23 20.89
N PHE A 31 13.53 5.18 21.35
CA PHE A 31 14.97 5.11 21.54
C PHE A 31 15.57 3.93 20.78
N LEU A 32 16.75 4.19 20.22
CA LEU A 32 17.70 3.22 19.69
C LEU A 32 18.89 3.08 20.65
N PRO A 33 19.78 2.08 20.49
CA PRO A 33 21.01 2.00 21.30
C PRO A 33 21.88 3.26 21.23
N SER A 34 21.79 3.99 20.12
CA SER A 34 22.50 5.23 19.84
C SER A 34 21.87 6.49 20.47
N GLY A 35 20.64 6.44 20.98
CA GLY A 35 19.92 7.59 21.52
C GLY A 35 18.47 7.72 21.03
N PRO A 36 17.86 8.92 21.12
CA PRO A 36 16.50 9.14 20.63
C PRO A 36 16.41 8.89 19.11
N ARG A 37 15.45 8.06 18.68
CA ARG A 37 15.34 7.64 17.26
C ARG A 37 15.19 8.80 16.29
N HIS A 38 14.46 9.85 16.68
CA HIS A 38 14.18 11.00 15.82
C HIS A 38 15.41 11.84 15.48
N GLU A 39 16.52 11.65 16.21
CA GLU A 39 17.80 12.30 15.94
C GLU A 39 18.68 11.46 14.98
N ASP A 40 18.29 10.21 14.70
CA ASP A 40 19.00 9.32 13.80
C ASP A 40 18.52 9.51 12.34
N PRO A 41 19.36 10.06 11.45
CA PRO A 41 18.99 10.30 10.06
C PRO A 41 18.77 9.01 9.27
N VAL A 42 19.48 7.93 9.59
CA VAL A 42 19.36 6.63 8.91
C VAL A 42 18.04 5.99 9.30
N ALA A 43 17.69 5.99 10.60
CA ALA A 43 16.41 5.50 11.06
C ALA A 43 15.23 6.30 10.47
N THR A 44 15.38 7.61 10.37
CA THR A 44 14.38 8.49 9.74
C THR A 44 14.21 8.15 8.26
N GLN A 45 15.31 7.95 7.53
CA GLN A 45 15.28 7.55 6.12
C GLN A 45 14.63 6.18 5.93
N ALA A 46 14.96 5.20 6.78
CA ALA A 46 14.35 3.87 6.76
C ALA A 46 12.83 3.93 6.96
N VAL A 47 12.34 4.76 7.89
CA VAL A 47 10.90 4.96 8.10
C VAL A 47 10.25 5.57 6.87
N TRP A 48 10.85 6.61 6.27
CA TRP A 48 10.30 7.21 5.05
C TRP A 48 10.27 6.24 3.87
N ARG A 49 11.33 5.46 3.70
CA ARG A 49 11.39 4.40 2.68
C ARG A 49 10.30 3.37 2.91
N PHE A 50 10.17 2.86 4.14
CA PHE A 50 9.14 1.89 4.52
C PHE A 50 7.74 2.44 4.21
N LEU A 51 7.41 3.62 4.72
CA LEU A 51 6.10 4.24 4.52
C LEU A 51 5.80 4.46 3.03
N ALA A 52 6.79 4.81 2.23
CA ALA A 52 6.59 5.05 0.81
C ALA A 52 6.44 3.76 -0.02
N GLU A 53 7.24 2.73 0.28
CA GLU A 53 7.13 1.42 -0.38
C GLU A 53 5.81 0.71 -0.02
N HIS A 54 5.29 0.98 1.18
CA HIS A 54 4.13 0.33 1.78
C HIS A 54 2.92 1.27 1.94
N VAL A 55 2.92 2.45 1.30
CA VAL A 55 1.94 3.55 1.50
C VAL A 55 0.47 3.16 1.34
N TYR A 56 0.19 2.02 0.71
CA TYR A 56 -1.16 1.48 0.58
C TYR A 56 -1.32 0.07 1.12
N HIS A 57 -0.28 -0.50 1.74
CA HIS A 57 -0.44 -1.76 2.45
C HIS A 57 -1.06 -1.48 3.82
N PRO A 58 -1.78 -2.44 4.42
CA PRO A 58 -2.10 -2.38 5.83
C PRO A 58 -0.79 -2.43 6.61
N ILE A 59 -0.38 -1.29 7.15
CA ILE A 59 0.77 -1.15 8.04
C ILE A 59 0.22 -1.04 9.45
N GLU A 60 0.80 -1.80 10.37
CA GLU A 60 0.48 -1.72 11.79
C GLU A 60 1.68 -1.22 12.57
N LEU A 61 1.42 -0.35 13.53
CA LEU A 61 2.37 -0.01 14.58
C LEU A 61 2.08 -0.93 15.76
N LEU A 62 2.93 -1.94 15.95
CA LEU A 62 2.77 -2.94 17.00
C LEU A 62 3.83 -2.73 18.07
N GLY A 63 3.47 -2.92 19.33
CA GLY A 63 4.44 -3.26 20.37
C GLY A 63 4.51 -4.76 20.62
N GLU A 64 5.53 -5.22 21.34
CA GLU A 64 5.80 -6.64 21.60
C GLU A 64 4.61 -7.32 22.30
N ASN A 65 3.89 -6.56 23.14
CA ASN A 65 2.71 -7.04 23.86
C ASN A 65 1.41 -6.99 23.05
N SER A 66 1.46 -6.58 21.78
CA SER A 66 0.27 -6.51 20.93
C SER A 66 -0.19 -7.92 20.55
N PRO A 67 -1.50 -8.23 20.54
CA PRO A 67 -1.98 -9.57 20.20
C PRO A 67 -1.50 -10.08 18.83
N ARG A 68 -1.30 -9.17 17.87
CA ARG A 68 -0.84 -9.51 16.52
C ARG A 68 0.67 -9.63 16.37
N HIS A 69 1.43 -9.28 17.40
CA HIS A 69 2.89 -9.43 17.37
C HIS A 69 3.29 -10.92 17.32
N SER A 70 2.48 -11.82 17.90
CA SER A 70 2.72 -13.26 17.82
C SER A 70 2.52 -13.86 16.44
N ASP A 71 1.93 -13.13 15.50
CA ASP A 71 1.73 -13.57 14.12
C ASP A 71 2.99 -13.31 13.26
N ILE A 72 4.01 -12.64 13.82
CA ILE A 72 5.31 -12.40 13.18
C ILE A 72 6.19 -13.63 13.45
N ASP A 73 6.54 -14.35 12.39
CA ASP A 73 7.32 -15.59 12.44
C ASP A 73 8.57 -15.53 11.54
N ASP A 74 9.20 -16.69 11.31
CA ASP A 74 10.43 -16.81 10.54
C ASP A 74 10.28 -16.35 9.07
N ASP A 75 9.05 -16.32 8.52
CA ASP A 75 8.81 -15.87 7.16
C ASP A 75 8.91 -14.34 7.01
N PHE A 76 8.97 -13.59 8.12
CA PHE A 76 9.18 -12.15 8.09
C PHE A 76 10.67 -11.81 7.98
N THR A 77 10.95 -10.82 7.13
CA THR A 77 12.22 -10.09 7.08
C THR A 77 12.16 -8.99 8.12
N THR A 78 13.09 -8.99 9.08
CA THR A 78 13.17 -7.97 10.14
C THR A 78 14.41 -7.14 9.93
N VAL A 79 14.23 -5.87 9.62
CA VAL A 79 15.35 -4.94 9.45
C VAL A 79 16.10 -4.80 10.77
N ASP A 80 17.43 -4.91 10.72
CA ASP A 80 18.32 -4.78 11.88
C ASP A 80 18.18 -5.89 12.93
N ASP A 81 17.71 -7.08 12.55
CA ASP A 81 17.70 -8.25 13.44
C ASP A 81 19.09 -8.91 13.54
N GLU A 82 19.84 -8.54 14.57
CA GLU A 82 21.18 -9.08 14.85
C GLU A 82 21.18 -10.61 15.11
N ASN A 83 20.04 -11.21 15.42
CA ASN A 83 19.94 -12.64 15.72
C ASN A 83 19.72 -13.50 14.46
N ARG A 84 19.42 -12.89 13.31
CA ARG A 84 19.12 -13.60 12.06
C ARG A 84 20.13 -13.27 10.97
N THR A 85 20.81 -14.31 10.48
CA THR A 85 21.79 -14.15 9.40
C THR A 85 21.08 -13.87 8.08
N GLY A 86 21.46 -12.79 7.39
CA GLY A 86 20.94 -12.44 6.06
C GLY A 86 19.82 -11.40 6.05
N GLU A 87 19.36 -10.96 7.21
CA GLU A 87 18.48 -9.80 7.33
C GLU A 87 19.27 -8.50 7.04
N PRO A 88 18.65 -7.50 6.39
CA PRO A 88 19.32 -6.24 6.11
C PRO A 88 19.47 -5.43 7.40
N THR A 89 20.66 -4.87 7.62
CA THR A 89 20.86 -3.84 8.65
C THR A 89 20.00 -2.60 8.37
N LEU A 90 19.81 -1.75 9.38
CA LEU A 90 19.08 -0.48 9.20
C LEU A 90 19.70 0.40 8.10
N ALA A 91 21.04 0.42 8.00
CA ALA A 91 21.75 1.18 6.98
C ALA A 91 21.60 0.59 5.57
N GLU A 92 21.65 -0.74 5.43
CA GLU A 92 21.40 -1.42 4.15
C GLU A 92 19.96 -1.24 3.68
N TYR A 93 19.00 -1.32 4.61
CA TYR A 93 17.60 -1.05 4.29
C TYR A 93 17.37 0.43 3.98
N ALA A 94 17.97 1.38 4.70
CA ALA A 94 17.84 2.80 4.39
C ALA A 94 18.43 3.12 3.00
N GLY A 95 19.67 2.67 2.77
CA GLY A 95 20.40 2.58 1.49
C GLY A 95 20.26 3.76 0.52
N GLU A 96 20.68 3.54 -0.73
CA GLU A 96 20.20 4.38 -1.83
C GLU A 96 18.77 3.96 -2.15
N TRP A 97 17.81 4.83 -1.82
CA TRP A 97 16.40 4.59 -2.11
C TRP A 97 16.11 4.86 -3.60
N ALA A 98 16.47 3.89 -4.43
CA ALA A 98 16.25 3.83 -5.87
C ALA A 98 14.87 4.37 -6.33
N GLY A 99 13.80 3.93 -5.67
CA GLY A 99 12.42 4.32 -5.97
C GLY A 99 11.99 5.68 -5.41
N ARG A 100 12.86 6.44 -4.73
CA ARG A 100 12.51 7.68 -4.03
C ARG A 100 11.88 8.72 -4.96
N ARG A 101 12.47 8.93 -6.13
CA ARG A 101 11.97 9.91 -7.11
C ARG A 101 10.53 9.57 -7.51
N LEU A 102 10.27 8.30 -7.78
CA LEU A 102 8.94 7.82 -8.14
C LEU A 102 7.95 8.00 -6.97
N ALA A 103 8.36 7.67 -5.75
CA ALA A 103 7.53 7.82 -4.55
C ALA A 103 7.19 9.28 -4.20
N LEU A 104 8.02 10.23 -4.61
CA LEU A 104 7.79 11.67 -4.43
C LEU A 104 6.96 12.29 -5.55
N THR A 105 6.68 11.55 -6.63
CA THR A 105 5.85 12.06 -7.73
C THR A 105 4.40 12.24 -7.25
N PRO A 106 3.71 13.32 -7.64
CA PRO A 106 2.28 13.47 -7.41
C PRO A 106 1.48 12.27 -7.93
N ARG A 107 0.39 11.92 -7.22
CA ARG A 107 -0.44 10.73 -7.50
C ARG A 107 -1.92 11.11 -7.58
N PRO A 108 -2.32 11.91 -8.58
CA PRO A 108 -3.67 12.44 -8.68
C PRO A 108 -4.75 11.35 -8.78
N LEU A 109 -4.47 10.22 -9.45
CA LEU A 109 -5.44 9.11 -9.51
C LEU A 109 -5.62 8.47 -8.13
N CYS A 110 -4.52 8.20 -7.42
CA CYS A 110 -4.62 7.67 -6.06
C CYS A 110 -5.33 8.63 -5.10
N GLU A 111 -5.06 9.93 -5.20
CA GLU A 111 -5.71 10.95 -4.37
C GLU A 111 -7.22 10.99 -4.61
N ALA A 112 -7.64 10.95 -5.88
CA ALA A 112 -9.05 10.91 -6.25
C ALA A 112 -9.73 9.61 -5.77
N ILE A 113 -9.12 8.44 -6.01
CA ILE A 113 -9.65 7.16 -5.52
C ILE A 113 -9.73 7.13 -3.98
N ARG A 114 -8.74 7.69 -3.28
CA ARG A 114 -8.77 7.75 -1.81
C ARG A 114 -9.95 8.57 -1.29
N ALA A 115 -10.27 9.70 -1.94
CA ALA A 115 -11.44 10.50 -1.56
C ALA A 115 -12.76 9.72 -1.75
N ILE A 116 -12.88 9.00 -2.88
CA ILE A 116 -14.03 8.13 -3.17
C ILE A 116 -14.12 6.98 -2.16
N ALA A 117 -12.99 6.35 -1.85
CA ALA A 117 -12.88 5.26 -0.89
C ALA A 117 -13.34 5.66 0.52
N THR A 118 -12.89 6.81 1.02
CA THR A 118 -13.33 7.32 2.33
C THR A 118 -14.85 7.53 2.37
N ALA A 119 -15.43 8.12 1.33
CA ALA A 119 -16.89 8.29 1.25
C ALA A 119 -17.64 6.95 1.20
N ALA A 120 -17.09 5.96 0.50
CA ALA A 120 -17.64 4.61 0.42
C ALA A 120 -17.56 3.87 1.76
N GLU A 121 -16.43 3.97 2.46
CA GLU A 121 -16.21 3.39 3.78
C GLU A 121 -17.19 3.97 4.81
N ASP A 122 -17.34 5.29 4.86
CA ASP A 122 -18.30 5.96 5.75
C ASP A 122 -19.74 5.55 5.42
N GLY A 123 -20.11 5.58 4.14
CA GLY A 123 -21.43 5.17 3.67
C GLY A 123 -21.75 3.71 4.01
N CYS A 124 -20.79 2.81 3.81
CA CYS A 124 -20.95 1.39 4.11
C CYS A 124 -20.89 1.10 5.61
N TYR A 125 -20.08 1.81 6.39
CA TYR A 125 -20.03 1.69 7.85
C TYR A 125 -21.39 1.98 8.47
N HIS A 126 -22.05 3.05 8.03
CA HIS A 126 -23.42 3.38 8.45
C HIS A 126 -24.47 2.39 7.92
N ALA A 127 -24.15 1.72 6.81
CA ALA A 127 -25.02 0.74 6.14
C ALA A 127 -24.64 -0.73 6.41
N ARG A 128 -23.79 -1.04 7.40
CA ARG A 128 -23.21 -2.39 7.68
C ARG A 128 -24.23 -3.53 7.90
N HIS A 129 -25.53 -3.24 7.89
CA HIS A 129 -26.61 -4.22 7.95
C HIS A 129 -27.43 -4.35 6.64
N THR A 130 -27.03 -3.70 5.55
CA THR A 130 -27.86 -3.59 4.33
C THR A 130 -27.15 -3.94 3.02
N LEU A 131 -25.92 -4.45 3.03
CA LEU A 131 -25.30 -4.95 1.79
C LEU A 131 -26.07 -6.16 1.26
N THR A 132 -26.36 -6.15 -0.04
CA THR A 132 -27.05 -7.23 -0.73
C THR A 132 -26.08 -8.34 -1.14
N PRO A 133 -26.54 -9.58 -1.38
CA PRO A 133 -25.71 -10.63 -1.96
C PRO A 133 -25.01 -10.21 -3.27
N GLU A 134 -25.66 -9.36 -4.07
CA GLU A 134 -25.14 -8.79 -5.29
C GLU A 134 -23.97 -7.82 -5.02
N ASP A 135 -24.09 -6.95 -4.01
CA ASP A 135 -22.98 -6.07 -3.60
C ASP A 135 -21.78 -6.88 -3.13
N HIS A 136 -22.01 -7.93 -2.33
CA HIS A 136 -20.94 -8.83 -1.91
C HIS A 136 -20.27 -9.51 -3.10
N ARG A 137 -21.03 -9.86 -4.15
CA ARG A 137 -20.48 -10.45 -5.37
C ARG A 137 -19.63 -9.43 -6.13
N ALA A 138 -20.09 -8.19 -6.23
CA ALA A 138 -19.35 -7.10 -6.86
C ALA A 138 -18.01 -6.88 -6.14
N LEU A 139 -18.05 -6.68 -4.82
CA LEU A 139 -16.88 -6.39 -4.00
C LEU A 139 -15.89 -7.57 -3.96
N ARG A 140 -16.37 -8.81 -3.85
CA ARG A 140 -15.50 -10.00 -3.95
C ARG A 140 -14.83 -10.13 -5.32
N THR A 141 -15.56 -9.84 -6.40
CA THR A 141 -14.97 -9.82 -7.75
C THR A 141 -13.79 -8.85 -7.82
N LEU A 142 -13.89 -7.71 -7.14
CA LEU A 142 -12.79 -6.73 -7.07
C LEU A 142 -11.65 -7.21 -6.17
N ASP A 143 -11.91 -7.70 -4.95
CA ASP A 143 -10.86 -8.14 -4.03
C ASP A 143 -10.06 -9.35 -4.56
N ASP A 144 -10.75 -10.31 -5.18
CA ASP A 144 -10.15 -11.55 -5.70
C ASP A 144 -9.32 -11.32 -6.96
N ALA A 145 -9.73 -10.38 -7.83
CA ALA A 145 -9.17 -10.25 -9.18
C ALA A 145 -8.24 -9.04 -9.36
N LEU A 146 -8.32 -8.05 -8.47
CA LEU A 146 -7.36 -6.95 -8.42
C LEU A 146 -6.20 -7.34 -7.50
N ASP A 147 -4.99 -6.85 -7.78
CA ASP A 147 -3.86 -7.01 -6.86
C ASP A 147 -3.20 -5.67 -6.61
N TRP A 148 -2.45 -5.61 -5.52
CA TRP A 148 -1.55 -4.49 -5.29
C TRP A 148 -0.44 -4.44 -6.35
N PRO A 149 -0.03 -3.23 -6.75
CA PRO A 149 1.08 -3.01 -7.64
C PRO A 149 2.41 -3.41 -7.01
N GLU A 150 3.42 -3.51 -7.87
CA GLU A 150 4.78 -3.82 -7.49
C GLU A 150 5.45 -2.64 -6.74
N PRO A 151 6.53 -2.89 -5.97
CA PRO A 151 7.28 -1.86 -5.28
C PRO A 151 7.85 -0.78 -6.22
N ALA A 152 7.91 0.47 -5.75
CA ALA A 152 8.42 1.60 -6.52
C ALA A 152 9.93 1.49 -6.85
N GLY A 153 10.70 0.77 -6.02
CA GLY A 153 12.15 0.61 -6.18
C GLY A 153 12.57 -0.53 -7.09
N ARG A 154 11.64 -1.27 -7.71
CA ARG A 154 11.97 -2.37 -8.62
C ARG A 154 12.30 -1.82 -10.01
N PRO A 155 13.50 -2.07 -10.56
CA PRO A 155 13.80 -1.74 -11.95
C PRO A 155 12.90 -2.50 -12.92
N VAL A 156 12.56 -1.87 -14.05
CA VAL A 156 11.68 -2.45 -15.07
C VAL A 156 12.29 -2.31 -16.46
N THR A 157 12.09 -3.34 -17.26
CA THR A 157 12.34 -3.34 -18.71
C THR A 157 11.11 -2.84 -19.48
N ASP A 158 11.26 -2.60 -20.78
CA ASP A 158 10.12 -2.24 -21.64
C ASP A 158 9.08 -3.36 -21.71
N ASP A 159 9.53 -4.62 -21.71
CA ASP A 159 8.66 -5.78 -21.65
C ASP A 159 7.89 -5.85 -20.31
N ASP A 160 8.53 -5.48 -19.20
CA ASP A 160 7.85 -5.35 -17.90
C ASP A 160 6.76 -4.28 -17.96
N VAL A 161 7.06 -3.12 -18.52
CA VAL A 161 6.08 -2.03 -18.67
C VAL A 161 4.91 -2.45 -19.56
N ALA A 162 5.18 -3.09 -20.71
CA ALA A 162 4.13 -3.58 -21.59
C ALA A 162 3.21 -4.61 -20.89
N ARG A 163 3.80 -5.55 -20.12
CA ARG A 163 3.03 -6.52 -19.34
C ARG A 163 2.17 -5.84 -18.26
N ARG A 164 2.71 -4.83 -17.59
CA ARG A 164 2.01 -4.06 -16.56
C ARG A 164 0.85 -3.25 -17.13
N ILE A 165 1.02 -2.60 -18.29
CA ILE A 165 -0.07 -1.92 -19.01
C ILE A 165 -1.18 -2.92 -19.37
N ALA A 166 -0.83 -4.05 -19.97
CA ALA A 166 -1.83 -5.07 -20.32
C ALA A 166 -2.57 -5.60 -19.09
N ARG A 167 -1.87 -5.76 -17.96
CA ARG A 167 -2.46 -6.16 -16.67
C ARG A 167 -3.38 -5.08 -16.11
N LEU A 168 -2.99 -3.81 -16.20
CA LEU A 168 -3.81 -2.66 -15.80
C LEU A 168 -5.12 -2.61 -16.61
N HIS A 169 -5.06 -2.75 -17.94
CA HIS A 169 -6.27 -2.72 -18.78
C HIS A 169 -7.25 -3.84 -18.40
N ARG A 170 -6.76 -5.07 -18.21
CA ARG A 170 -7.62 -6.18 -17.74
C ARG A 170 -8.28 -5.89 -16.39
N ARG A 171 -7.57 -5.23 -15.48
CA ARG A 171 -8.10 -4.84 -14.17
C ARG A 171 -9.16 -3.75 -14.27
N LEU A 172 -9.01 -2.81 -15.19
CA LEU A 172 -10.04 -1.82 -15.49
C LEU A 172 -11.29 -2.48 -16.09
N ASP A 173 -11.13 -3.49 -16.95
CA ASP A 173 -12.26 -4.26 -17.47
C ASP A 173 -13.00 -5.02 -16.36
N ILE A 174 -12.26 -5.57 -15.40
CA ILE A 174 -12.85 -6.21 -14.21
C ILE A 174 -13.66 -5.18 -13.39
N LEU A 175 -13.09 -4.00 -13.14
CA LEU A 175 -13.77 -2.92 -12.43
C LEU A 175 -15.12 -2.57 -13.08
N ASP A 176 -15.12 -2.39 -14.40
CA ASP A 176 -16.33 -2.08 -15.16
C ASP A 176 -17.34 -3.24 -15.14
N SER A 177 -16.84 -4.48 -15.16
CA SER A 177 -17.71 -5.67 -15.08
C SER A 177 -18.37 -5.86 -13.71
N ALA A 178 -17.81 -5.29 -12.64
CA ALA A 178 -18.39 -5.33 -11.30
C ALA A 178 -19.51 -4.30 -11.12
N ALA A 179 -19.50 -3.19 -11.87
CA ALA A 179 -20.49 -2.12 -11.79
C ALA A 179 -21.96 -2.60 -11.90
N PRO A 180 -22.36 -3.44 -12.88
CA PRO A 180 -23.75 -3.90 -12.98
C PRO A 180 -24.19 -4.84 -11.85
N LEU A 181 -23.25 -5.33 -11.02
CA LEU A 181 -23.56 -6.19 -9.88
C LEU A 181 -23.90 -5.39 -8.62
N ALA A 182 -23.44 -4.14 -8.51
CA ALA A 182 -23.71 -3.32 -7.33
C ALA A 182 -25.15 -2.81 -7.33
N THR A 183 -25.78 -2.81 -6.15
CA THR A 183 -27.16 -2.35 -5.97
C THR A 183 -27.30 -1.32 -4.85
N THR A 184 -26.48 -1.42 -3.80
CA THR A 184 -26.46 -0.42 -2.72
C THR A 184 -25.87 0.89 -3.25
N PRO A 185 -26.51 2.06 -3.04
CA PRO A 185 -26.03 3.33 -3.58
C PRO A 185 -24.56 3.64 -3.29
N ALA A 186 -24.08 3.38 -2.07
CA ALA A 186 -22.68 3.60 -1.71
C ALA A 186 -21.71 2.74 -2.56
N VAL A 187 -22.05 1.47 -2.80
CA VAL A 187 -21.24 0.54 -3.61
C VAL A 187 -21.33 0.90 -5.10
N VAL A 188 -22.51 1.24 -5.60
CA VAL A 188 -22.72 1.71 -6.98
C VAL A 188 -21.88 2.96 -7.25
N THR A 189 -21.98 3.97 -6.39
CA THR A 189 -21.21 5.22 -6.51
C THR A 189 -19.71 4.93 -6.45
N PHE A 190 -19.26 4.13 -5.48
CA PHE A 190 -17.86 3.77 -5.35
C PHE A 190 -17.28 3.18 -6.65
N ILE A 191 -17.94 2.17 -7.23
CA ILE A 191 -17.45 1.52 -8.45
C ILE A 191 -17.52 2.46 -9.65
N ALA A 192 -18.64 3.19 -9.82
CA ALA A 192 -18.84 4.08 -10.95
C ALA A 192 -17.85 5.26 -10.96
N GLU A 193 -17.67 5.93 -9.82
CA GLU A 193 -16.73 7.04 -9.70
C GLU A 193 -15.28 6.57 -9.84
N SER A 194 -14.94 5.39 -9.28
CA SER A 194 -13.61 4.81 -9.46
C SER A 194 -13.31 4.51 -10.92
N SER A 195 -14.27 3.93 -11.65
CA SER A 195 -14.15 3.68 -13.10
C SER A 195 -13.93 4.99 -13.87
N GLN A 196 -14.71 6.03 -13.56
CA GLN A 196 -14.58 7.34 -14.21
C GLN A 196 -13.20 7.98 -13.97
N VAL A 197 -12.72 7.98 -12.72
CA VAL A 197 -11.39 8.50 -12.37
C VAL A 197 -10.28 7.76 -13.11
N LEU A 198 -10.42 6.44 -13.26
CA LEU A 198 -9.41 5.59 -13.89
C LEU A 198 -9.53 5.49 -15.42
N ALA A 199 -10.56 6.07 -16.03
CA ALA A 199 -10.76 6.04 -17.48
C ALA A 199 -9.53 6.51 -18.29
N PRO A 200 -8.80 7.58 -17.92
CA PRO A 200 -7.59 7.99 -18.65
C PRO A 200 -6.48 6.94 -18.65
N ALA A 201 -6.45 6.04 -17.66
CA ALA A 201 -5.45 5.00 -17.57
C ALA A 201 -5.58 3.92 -18.67
N ARG A 202 -6.72 3.88 -19.38
CA ARG A 202 -6.95 3.01 -20.54
C ARG A 202 -6.19 3.44 -21.79
N GLU A 203 -5.80 4.71 -21.85
CA GLU A 203 -5.06 5.29 -22.97
C GLU A 203 -3.53 5.13 -22.80
N LEU A 204 -3.09 4.51 -21.70
CA LEU A 204 -1.67 4.28 -21.47
C LEU A 204 -1.14 3.27 -22.49
N THR A 205 -0.09 3.68 -23.20
CA THR A 205 0.62 2.83 -24.16
C THR A 205 2.11 2.85 -23.84
N LEU A 206 2.82 1.80 -24.25
CA LEU A 206 4.28 1.75 -24.09
C LEU A 206 4.93 2.98 -24.74
N ALA A 207 4.51 3.32 -25.96
CA ALA A 207 5.03 4.47 -26.70
C ALA A 207 4.82 5.81 -25.97
N ALA A 208 3.68 5.99 -25.30
CA ALA A 208 3.40 7.21 -24.53
C ALA A 208 4.20 7.29 -23.21
N LEU A 209 4.71 6.17 -22.72
CA LEU A 209 5.34 6.06 -21.40
C LEU A 209 6.87 5.90 -21.44
N THR A 210 7.47 5.72 -22.61
CA THR A 210 8.92 5.48 -22.76
C THR A 210 9.73 6.72 -23.14
N SER A 211 9.11 7.85 -23.46
CA SER A 211 9.83 9.01 -23.99
C SER A 211 10.76 9.70 -22.99
N GLU A 212 10.57 9.52 -21.68
CA GLU A 212 11.36 10.16 -20.60
C GLU A 212 11.47 9.29 -19.34
N ARG A 213 11.65 7.97 -19.51
CA ARG A 213 11.66 7.00 -18.41
C ARG A 213 13.09 6.70 -17.92
N ASP A 214 13.27 6.61 -16.59
CA ASP A 214 14.46 6.02 -15.95
C ASP A 214 14.37 4.47 -15.93
N ASP A 215 15.24 3.79 -15.20
CA ASP A 215 15.17 2.33 -15.00
C ASP A 215 13.92 1.85 -14.21
N TYR A 216 12.97 2.72 -13.84
CA TYR A 216 11.80 2.42 -13.00
C TYR A 216 10.46 2.58 -13.73
N ALA A 217 9.38 2.20 -13.04
CA ALA A 217 8.02 2.32 -13.58
C ALA A 217 7.69 3.77 -13.97
N PRO A 218 7.08 4.00 -15.15
CA PRO A 218 6.58 5.31 -15.52
C PRO A 218 5.60 5.86 -14.48
N PRO A 219 5.69 7.14 -14.07
CA PRO A 219 4.85 7.66 -12.99
C PRO A 219 3.34 7.51 -13.20
N ALA A 220 2.85 7.74 -14.41
CA ALA A 220 1.42 7.57 -14.70
C ALA A 220 0.95 6.12 -14.59
N LEU A 221 1.78 5.15 -15.00
CA LEU A 221 1.49 3.73 -14.81
C LEU A 221 1.53 3.36 -13.32
N PHE A 222 2.52 3.87 -12.60
CA PHE A 222 2.64 3.64 -11.16
C PHE A 222 1.44 4.18 -10.38
N ASP A 223 1.00 5.41 -10.66
CA ASP A 223 -0.19 6.02 -10.05
C ASP A 223 -1.45 5.20 -10.36
N ALA A 224 -1.68 4.83 -11.62
CA ALA A 224 -2.86 4.05 -12.02
C ALA A 224 -2.91 2.66 -11.36
N GLU A 225 -1.81 1.92 -11.31
CA GLU A 225 -1.81 0.59 -10.67
C GLU A 225 -2.01 0.69 -9.15
N ARG A 226 -1.51 1.76 -8.51
CA ARG A 226 -1.71 2.03 -7.07
C ARG A 226 -3.15 2.45 -6.77
N ALA A 227 -3.75 3.25 -7.64
CA ALA A 227 -5.17 3.61 -7.57
C ALA A 227 -6.08 2.37 -7.69
N ILE A 228 -5.75 1.42 -8.58
CA ILE A 228 -6.43 0.10 -8.61
C ILE A 228 -6.25 -0.69 -7.32
N GLY A 229 -5.04 -0.67 -6.74
CA GLY A 229 -4.78 -1.28 -5.44
C GLY A 229 -5.67 -0.72 -4.33
N LEU A 230 -5.92 0.60 -4.34
CA LEU A 230 -6.84 1.24 -3.40
C LEU A 230 -8.29 0.78 -3.61
N VAL A 231 -8.75 0.64 -4.86
CA VAL A 231 -10.10 0.11 -5.14
C VAL A 231 -10.27 -1.29 -4.54
N ARG A 232 -9.27 -2.16 -4.72
CA ARG A 232 -9.22 -3.50 -4.12
C ARG A 232 -9.31 -3.43 -2.58
N TYR A 233 -8.50 -2.57 -1.98
CA TYR A 233 -8.45 -2.43 -0.52
C TYR A 233 -9.78 -2.00 0.07
N THR A 234 -10.41 -1.00 -0.53
CA THR A 234 -11.73 -0.55 -0.11
C THR A 234 -12.77 -1.64 -0.30
N ALA A 235 -12.70 -2.41 -1.39
CA ALA A 235 -13.59 -3.55 -1.57
C ALA A 235 -13.43 -4.59 -0.45
N TRP A 236 -12.19 -4.92 -0.07
CA TRP A 236 -11.89 -5.79 1.07
C TRP A 236 -12.37 -5.22 2.40
N LEU A 237 -12.18 -3.93 2.67
CA LEU A 237 -12.62 -3.28 3.91
C LEU A 237 -14.14 -3.22 4.08
N VAL A 238 -14.86 -3.08 2.97
CA VAL A 238 -16.33 -3.02 2.95
C VAL A 238 -16.94 -4.42 3.07
N LEU A 239 -16.23 -5.47 2.63
CA LEU A 239 -16.64 -6.85 2.87
C LEU A 239 -16.57 -7.17 4.39
N PRO A 240 -17.65 -7.71 4.98
CA PRO A 240 -17.65 -8.15 6.38
C PRO A 240 -16.96 -9.50 6.60
#